data_AF-A0A255XWP0-F1
#
_entry.id   AF-A0A255XWP0-F1
#
_cell.length_a   1.000
_cell.length_b   1.000
_cell.length_c   1.000
_cell.angle_alpha   90.00
_cell.angle_beta   90.00
_cell.angle_gamma   90.00
#
_symmetry.space_group_name_H-M   'P 1'
#
loop_
_entity.id
_entity.type
_entity.pdbx_description
1 polymer ?
#
loop_
_entity_poly.entity_id
_entity_poly.type
_entity_poly.pdbx_seq_one_letter_code
_entity_poly.pdbx_strand_id
1 'polypeptide(L)'
;MGTVFFRGTYDEAFQLLIEARDYLTYLEPTERAALSLDQRLAANREAMRLTSRLTQVMAWLMVRRAVQEGEISFYEALQSDRRLDGQRVCLIQIEDEEAAPLPRGLRDLLGRSYHLYTRVDRLDKAMGPPLAGEAMMTAH
;
A
#
# COMPACT_ATOMS: atom_id res chain seq x y z
N MET A 1 1.60 21.10 -9.69
CA MET A 1 2.69 20.37 -8.99
C MET A 1 2.23 19.03 -8.42
N GLY A 2 0.99 18.88 -7.93
CA GLY A 2 0.48 17.60 -7.37
C GLY A 2 0.25 16.45 -8.37
N THR A 3 -0.05 16.73 -9.64
CA THR A 3 -0.36 15.70 -10.65
C THR A 3 0.86 14.86 -11.07
N VAL A 4 2.04 15.46 -11.16
CA VAL A 4 3.28 14.75 -11.55
C VAL A 4 3.72 13.80 -10.44
N PHE A 5 3.66 14.24 -9.19
CA PHE A 5 3.98 13.41 -8.03
C PHE A 5 2.97 12.26 -7.87
N PHE A 6 1.68 12.53 -8.11
CA PHE A 6 0.63 11.51 -8.11
C PHE A 6 0.89 10.43 -9.18
N ARG A 7 1.15 10.83 -10.43
CA ARG A 7 1.46 9.91 -11.53
C ARG A 7 2.68 9.04 -11.21
N GLY A 8 3.76 9.64 -10.72
CA GLY A 8 4.96 8.89 -10.34
C GLY A 8 4.69 7.87 -9.21
N THR A 9 3.86 8.24 -8.23
CA THR A 9 3.48 7.31 -7.14
C THR A 9 2.59 6.18 -7.65
N TYR A 10 1.70 6.45 -8.61
CA TYR A 10 0.86 5.43 -9.25
C TYR A 10 1.69 4.42 -10.03
N ASP A 11 2.59 4.91 -10.90
CA ASP A 11 3.45 4.07 -11.71
C ASP A 11 4.36 3.19 -10.82
N GLU A 12 4.92 3.75 -9.74
CA GLU A 12 5.71 3.02 -8.74
C GLU A 12 4.87 1.94 -8.03
N ALA A 13 3.67 2.27 -7.57
CA ALA A 13 2.78 1.33 -6.88
C ALA A 13 2.36 0.18 -7.80
N PHE A 14 2.02 0.49 -9.05
CA PHE A 14 1.61 -0.50 -10.04
C PHE A 14 2.77 -1.43 -10.42
N GLN A 15 3.96 -0.86 -10.64
CA GLN A 15 5.16 -1.64 -10.93
C GLN A 15 5.53 -2.57 -9.77
N LEU A 16 5.47 -2.07 -8.52
CA LEU A 16 5.74 -2.88 -7.35
C LEU A 16 4.70 -3.99 -7.13
N LEU A 17 3.44 -3.76 -7.54
CA LEU A 17 2.38 -4.77 -7.52
C LEU A 17 2.62 -5.89 -8.54
N ILE A 18 3.11 -5.55 -9.75
CA ILE A 18 3.53 -6.53 -10.76
C ILE A 18 4.69 -7.37 -10.22
N GLU A 19 5.73 -6.74 -9.69
CA GLU A 19 6.89 -7.45 -9.14
C GLU A 19 6.52 -8.36 -7.97
N ALA A 20 5.64 -7.90 -7.08
CA ALA A 20 5.13 -8.71 -5.97
C ALA A 20 4.32 -9.92 -6.46
N ARG A 21 3.45 -9.73 -7.45
CA ARG A 21 2.70 -10.84 -8.07
C ARG A 21 3.65 -11.85 -8.67
N ASP A 22 4.63 -11.40 -9.45
CA ASP A 22 5.57 -12.28 -10.14
C ASP A 22 6.42 -13.05 -9.14
N TYR A 23 6.90 -12.39 -8.09
CA TYR A 23 7.59 -13.04 -6.97
C TYR A 23 6.72 -14.12 -6.30
N LEU A 24 5.49 -13.79 -5.92
CA LEU A 24 4.61 -14.73 -5.22
C LEU A 24 4.17 -15.91 -6.11
N THR A 25 4.14 -15.71 -7.42
CA THR A 25 3.70 -16.72 -8.39
C THR A 25 4.83 -17.68 -8.79
N TYR A 26 6.03 -17.15 -9.04
CA TYR A 26 7.09 -17.91 -9.72
C TYR A 26 8.23 -18.37 -8.81
N LEU A 27 8.33 -17.87 -7.59
CA LEU A 27 9.45 -18.14 -6.69
C LEU A 27 9.19 -19.30 -5.70
N GLU A 28 8.00 -19.89 -5.82
CA GLU A 28 7.44 -20.93 -4.98
C GLU A 28 8.21 -22.28 -5.02
N PRO A 29 8.83 -22.73 -6.12
CA PRO A 29 9.41 -24.07 -6.13
C PRO A 29 10.83 -24.18 -5.55
N THR A 30 11.72 -23.23 -5.85
CA THR A 30 13.16 -23.38 -5.56
C THR A 30 13.55 -22.82 -4.20
N GLU A 31 13.02 -21.66 -3.82
CA GLU A 31 13.34 -21.05 -2.52
C GLU A 31 12.53 -21.67 -1.38
N ARG A 32 11.27 -22.03 -1.64
CA ARG A 32 10.36 -22.59 -0.63
C ARG A 32 10.73 -24.03 -0.22
N ALA A 33 11.39 -24.78 -1.11
CA ALA A 33 11.91 -26.12 -0.80
C ALA A 33 13.05 -26.10 0.24
N ALA A 34 13.77 -24.98 0.36
CA ALA A 34 14.87 -24.82 1.31
C ALA A 34 14.41 -24.26 2.68
N LEU A 35 13.14 -23.88 2.82
CA LEU A 35 12.61 -23.27 4.04
C LEU A 35 12.02 -24.30 5.00
N SER A 36 12.30 -24.13 6.30
CA SER A 36 11.58 -24.84 7.36
C SER A 36 10.10 -24.43 7.42
N LEU A 37 9.28 -25.19 8.13
CA LEU A 37 7.86 -24.86 8.32
C LEU A 37 7.68 -23.45 8.92
N ASP A 38 8.45 -23.12 9.95
CA ASP A 38 8.39 -21.82 10.62
C ASP A 38 8.77 -20.69 9.67
N GLN A 39 9.80 -20.89 8.84
CA GLN A 39 10.21 -19.92 7.82
C GLN A 39 9.13 -19.73 6.75
N ARG A 40 8.45 -20.80 6.34
CA ARG A 40 7.31 -20.72 5.40
C ARG A 40 6.14 -19.94 6.01
N LEU A 41 5.82 -20.16 7.29
CA LEU A 41 4.75 -19.42 7.98
C LEU A 41 5.09 -17.93 8.09
N ALA A 42 6.31 -17.60 8.49
CA ALA A 42 6.79 -16.22 8.52
C ALA A 42 6.71 -15.55 7.14
N ALA A 43 7.22 -16.22 6.10
CA ALA A 43 7.16 -15.71 4.73
C ALA A 43 5.71 -15.49 4.24
N ASN A 44 4.78 -16.38 4.57
CA ASN A 44 3.36 -16.21 4.22
C ASN A 44 2.72 -15.01 4.94
N ARG A 45 2.99 -14.84 6.24
CA ARG A 45 2.53 -13.68 7.02
C ARG A 45 3.02 -12.38 6.39
N GLU A 46 4.28 -12.34 6.02
CA GLU A 46 4.87 -11.13 5.44
C GLU A 46 4.43 -10.90 3.99
N ALA A 47 4.20 -11.96 3.20
CA ALA A 47 3.55 -11.84 1.89
C ALA A 47 2.15 -11.23 2.00
N MET A 48 1.34 -11.63 3.01
CA MET A 48 0.03 -11.01 3.27
C MET A 48 0.16 -9.53 3.69
N ARG A 49 1.21 -9.17 4.42
CA ARG A 49 1.49 -7.76 4.75
C ARG A 49 1.86 -6.96 3.50
N LEU A 50 2.71 -7.50 2.64
CA LEU A 50 3.09 -6.91 1.35
C LEU A 50 1.85 -6.66 0.48
N THR A 51 1.00 -7.66 0.29
CA THR A 51 -0.24 -7.52 -0.51
C THR A 51 -1.20 -6.52 0.13
N SER A 52 -1.33 -6.50 1.45
CA SER A 52 -2.17 -5.51 2.16
C SER A 52 -1.70 -4.08 1.90
N ARG A 53 -0.38 -3.82 2.02
CA ARG A 53 0.20 -2.49 1.74
C ARG A 53 -0.10 -2.03 0.33
N LEU A 54 0.15 -2.88 -0.66
CA LEU A 54 -0.01 -2.55 -2.07
C LEU A 54 -1.48 -2.32 -2.43
N THR A 55 -2.39 -3.18 -1.94
CA THR A 55 -3.83 -3.00 -2.14
C THR A 55 -4.33 -1.68 -1.55
N GLN A 56 -3.93 -1.36 -0.31
CA GLN A 56 -4.33 -0.11 0.34
C GLN A 56 -3.82 1.13 -0.40
N VAL A 57 -2.55 1.11 -0.83
CA VAL A 57 -1.97 2.17 -1.64
C VAL A 57 -2.71 2.32 -2.98
N MET A 58 -2.99 1.22 -3.67
CA MET A 58 -3.69 1.25 -4.95
C MET A 58 -5.13 1.77 -4.80
N ALA A 59 -5.87 1.29 -3.80
CA ALA A 59 -7.23 1.77 -3.53
C ALA A 59 -7.24 3.29 -3.27
N TRP A 60 -6.32 3.77 -2.43
CA TRP A 60 -6.16 5.20 -2.17
C TRP A 60 -5.85 5.99 -3.44
N LEU A 61 -4.91 5.51 -4.26
CA LEU A 61 -4.54 6.17 -5.52
C LEU A 61 -5.71 6.22 -6.51
N MET A 62 -6.52 5.16 -6.61
CA MET A 62 -7.70 5.14 -7.46
C MET A 62 -8.74 6.18 -7.02
N VAL A 63 -8.95 6.36 -5.71
CA VAL A 63 -9.80 7.45 -5.19
C VAL A 63 -9.26 8.82 -5.60
N ARG A 64 -7.94 9.05 -5.51
CA ARG A 64 -7.34 10.34 -5.93
C ARG A 64 -7.44 10.57 -7.43
N ARG A 65 -7.38 9.51 -8.23
CA ARG A 65 -7.62 9.58 -9.67
C ARG A 65 -9.06 10.01 -9.96
N ALA A 66 -10.04 9.39 -9.31
CA ALA A 66 -11.45 9.73 -9.48
C ALA A 66 -11.74 11.22 -9.16
N VAL A 67 -11.07 11.79 -8.14
CA VAL A 67 -11.14 13.24 -7.86
C VAL A 67 -10.56 14.07 -9.01
N GLN A 68 -9.40 13.67 -9.56
CA GLN A 68 -8.76 14.39 -10.67
C GLN A 68 -9.57 14.34 -11.96
N GLU A 69 -10.26 13.22 -12.20
CA GLU A 69 -11.15 13.02 -13.34
C GLU A 69 -12.53 13.67 -13.12
N GLY A 70 -12.80 14.21 -11.92
CA GLY A 70 -14.06 14.85 -11.58
C GLY A 70 -15.22 13.88 -11.34
N GLU A 71 -14.92 12.59 -11.17
CA GLU A 71 -15.92 11.53 -10.92
C GLU A 71 -16.48 11.58 -9.50
N ILE A 72 -15.67 12.03 -8.54
CA ILE A 72 -16.08 12.28 -7.14
C ILE A 72 -15.53 13.63 -6.67
N SER A 73 -16.22 14.25 -5.71
CA SER A 73 -15.75 15.47 -5.07
C SER A 73 -14.55 15.21 -4.14
N PHE A 74 -13.79 16.26 -3.85
CA PHE A 74 -12.71 16.17 -2.86
C PHE A 74 -13.24 15.80 -1.47
N TYR A 75 -14.40 16.33 -1.06
CA TYR A 75 -15.05 16.02 0.21
C TYR A 75 -15.43 14.54 0.32
N GLU A 76 -16.01 13.98 -0.74
CA GLU A 76 -16.30 12.55 -0.84
C GLU A 76 -15.04 11.69 -0.71
N ALA A 77 -13.91 12.17 -1.21
CA ALA A 77 -12.64 11.45 -1.13
C ALA A 77 -11.99 11.50 0.26
N LEU A 78 -12.55 12.28 1.20
CA LEU A 78 -12.12 12.37 2.61
C LEU A 78 -12.97 11.49 3.54
N GLN A 79 -14.01 10.83 3.05
CA GLN A 79 -14.79 9.88 3.84
C GLN A 79 -13.91 8.73 4.33
N SER A 80 -14.18 8.22 5.53
CA SER A 80 -13.30 7.28 6.23
C SER A 80 -13.02 5.99 5.46
N ASP A 81 -13.98 5.52 4.65
CA ASP A 81 -13.88 4.34 3.80
C ASP A 81 -13.05 4.56 2.52
N ARG A 82 -12.71 5.82 2.21
CA ARG A 82 -11.93 6.26 1.04
C ARG A 82 -10.56 6.83 1.43
N ARG A 83 -10.23 6.79 2.73
CA ARG A 83 -8.91 7.11 3.29
C ARG A 83 -7.99 5.89 3.25
N LEU A 84 -6.70 6.11 3.46
CA LEU A 84 -5.75 5.00 3.61
C LEU A 84 -6.04 4.26 4.94
N ASP A 85 -6.13 2.94 4.89
CA ASP A 85 -6.37 2.09 6.06
C ASP A 85 -5.28 1.01 6.22
N GLY A 86 -5.29 0.33 7.38
CA GLY A 86 -4.40 -0.78 7.67
C GLY A 86 -3.10 -0.37 8.36
N GLN A 87 -3.00 0.85 8.89
CA GLN A 87 -1.79 1.38 9.53
C GLN A 87 -1.23 0.44 10.60
N ARG A 88 -2.12 -0.17 11.40
CA ARG A 88 -1.76 -1.12 12.48
C ARG A 88 -0.95 -2.33 11.99
N VAL A 89 -1.14 -2.72 10.73
CA VAL A 89 -0.46 -3.89 10.14
C VAL A 89 0.63 -3.44 9.17
N CYS A 90 0.35 -2.41 8.38
CA CYS A 90 1.20 -1.95 7.30
C CYS A 90 2.42 -1.15 7.78
N LEU A 91 2.33 -0.44 8.91
CA LEU A 91 3.44 0.38 9.43
C LEU A 91 4.35 -0.36 10.43
N ILE A 92 4.10 -1.63 10.70
CA ILE A 92 5.03 -2.46 11.45
C ILE A 92 6.29 -2.65 10.60
N GLN A 93 7.43 -2.26 11.18
CA GLN A 93 8.75 -2.59 10.65
C GLN A 93 9.12 -3.99 11.10
N ILE A 94 9.80 -4.71 10.22
CA ILE A 94 10.38 -6.01 10.56
C ILE A 94 11.80 -5.72 10.97
N GLU A 95 12.19 -6.15 12.16
CA GLU A 95 13.56 -6.02 12.63
C GLU A 95 14.48 -6.92 11.80
N ASP A 96 15.75 -6.54 11.65
CA ASP A 96 16.68 -7.25 10.79
C ASP A 96 16.84 -8.74 11.19
N GLU A 97 16.74 -9.04 12.50
CA GLU A 97 16.78 -10.41 13.03
C GLU A 97 15.56 -11.23 12.62
N GLU A 98 14.36 -10.64 12.65
CA GLU A 98 13.11 -11.27 12.20
C GLU A 98 13.04 -11.38 10.67
N ALA A 99 13.70 -10.46 9.95
CA ALA A 99 13.77 -10.46 8.49
C ALA A 99 14.85 -11.39 7.94
N ALA A 100 15.94 -11.66 8.68
CA ALA A 100 17.05 -12.53 8.28
C ALA A 100 16.63 -13.91 7.72
N PRO A 101 15.62 -14.62 8.28
CA PRO A 101 15.17 -15.90 7.73
C PRO A 101 14.32 -15.79 6.46
N LEU A 102 13.89 -14.59 6.06
CA LEU A 102 13.07 -14.41 4.86
C LEU A 102 13.94 -14.46 3.59
N PRO A 103 13.40 -14.95 2.46
CA PRO A 103 14.14 -14.89 1.23
C PRO A 103 14.41 -13.44 0.78
N ARG A 104 15.55 -13.23 0.11
CA ARG A 104 16.06 -11.90 -0.19
C ARG A 104 15.07 -11.05 -1.01
N GLY A 105 14.39 -11.66 -1.99
CA GLY A 105 13.43 -10.92 -2.81
C GLY A 105 12.21 -10.47 -2.01
N LEU A 106 11.71 -11.28 -1.08
CA LEU A 106 10.59 -10.87 -0.20
C LEU A 106 11.01 -9.70 0.70
N ARG A 107 12.23 -9.73 1.25
CA ARG A 107 12.76 -8.60 2.04
C ARG A 107 12.82 -7.30 1.24
N ASP A 108 13.30 -7.35 0.00
CA ASP A 108 13.37 -6.17 -0.88
C ASP A 108 11.98 -5.57 -1.12
N LEU A 109 11.02 -6.43 -1.49
CA LEU A 109 9.63 -6.02 -1.72
C LEU A 109 8.98 -5.45 -0.44
N LEU A 110 9.27 -6.01 0.72
CA LEU A 110 8.78 -5.52 2.00
C LEU A 110 9.33 -4.13 2.35
N GLY A 111 10.63 -3.90 2.12
CA GLY A 111 11.24 -2.59 2.34
C GLY A 111 10.66 -1.52 1.41
N ARG A 112 10.58 -1.81 0.11
CA ARG A 112 10.03 -0.89 -0.89
C ARG A 112 8.55 -0.59 -0.65
N SER A 113 7.74 -1.61 -0.36
CA SER A 113 6.31 -1.43 -0.05
C SER A 113 6.08 -0.67 1.25
N TYR A 114 6.94 -0.85 2.26
CA TYR A 114 6.88 -0.08 3.51
C TYR A 114 7.11 1.41 3.22
N HIS A 115 8.18 1.76 2.51
CA HIS A 115 8.49 3.15 2.19
C HIS A 115 7.39 3.82 1.36
N LEU A 116 6.85 3.11 0.37
CA LEU A 116 5.73 3.58 -0.43
C LEU A 116 4.49 3.83 0.46
N TYR A 117 4.10 2.86 1.28
CA TYR A 117 2.96 2.99 2.19
C TYR A 117 3.14 4.16 3.16
N THR A 118 4.31 4.31 3.79
CA THR A 118 4.61 5.42 4.70
C THR A 118 4.51 6.78 3.99
N ARG A 119 4.97 6.87 2.74
CA ARG A 119 4.84 8.10 1.95
C ARG A 119 3.37 8.42 1.67
N VAL A 120 2.56 7.42 1.28
CA VAL A 120 1.12 7.61 1.04
C VAL A 120 0.36 7.95 2.32
N ASP A 121 0.69 7.33 3.45
CA ASP A 121 0.12 7.65 4.77
C ASP A 121 0.37 9.11 5.17
N ARG A 122 1.56 9.65 4.90
CA ARG A 122 1.87 11.07 5.12
C ARG A 122 1.04 11.99 4.22
N LEU A 123 0.86 11.63 2.95
CA LEU A 123 0.02 12.40 2.02
C LEU A 123 -1.44 12.39 2.45
N ASP A 124 -1.96 11.23 2.83
CA ASP A 124 -3.32 11.07 3.33
C ASP A 124 -3.55 11.95 4.57
N LYS A 125 -2.65 11.91 5.55
CA LYS A 125 -2.71 12.76 6.74
C LYS A 125 -2.64 14.25 6.42
N ALA A 126 -1.86 14.64 5.42
CA ALA A 126 -1.74 16.04 5.01
C ALA A 126 -3.03 16.62 4.40
N MET A 127 -3.99 15.79 3.99
CA MET A 127 -5.29 16.25 3.47
C MET A 127 -6.21 16.83 4.56
N GLY A 128 -5.90 16.61 5.84
CA GLY A 128 -6.74 17.05 6.95
C GLY A 128 -8.07 16.29 7.07
N PRO A 129 -8.90 16.61 8.07
CA PRO A 129 -10.26 16.09 8.18
C PRO A 129 -11.20 16.75 7.14
N PRO A 130 -12.36 16.15 6.83
CA PRO A 130 -13.38 16.80 6.02
C PRO A 130 -13.75 18.16 6.64
N LEU A 131 -13.68 19.24 5.86
CA LEU A 131 -14.12 20.55 6.32
C LEU A 131 -15.63 20.50 6.56
N ALA A 132 -16.06 20.79 7.79
CA ALA A 132 -17.46 20.65 8.23
C ALA A 132 -18.47 21.54 7.48
N GLY A 133 -18.01 22.48 6.64
CA GLY A 133 -18.84 23.50 5.98
C GLY A 133 -19.46 23.11 4.63
N GLU A 134 -18.98 22.06 3.95
CA GLU A 134 -19.44 21.73 2.58
C GLU A 134 -20.55 20.66 2.54
N ALA A 135 -20.78 19.96 3.66
CA ALA A 135 -21.85 18.96 3.79
C ALA A 135 -23.27 19.53 3.58
N MET A 136 -23.44 20.86 3.63
CA MET A 136 -24.74 21.52 3.50
C MET A 136 -25.12 21.87 2.05
N MET A 137 -24.22 21.74 1.07
CA MET A 137 -24.47 22.20 -0.31
C MET A 137 -24.83 21.09 -1.31
N THR A 138 -24.73 19.81 -0.92
CA THR A 138 -25.09 18.65 -1.76
C THR A 138 -26.38 17.95 -1.34
N ALA A 139 -27.13 18.51 -0.39
CA ALA A 139 -28.45 18.03 0.02
C ALA A 139 -29.57 18.91 -0.58
N HIS A 140 -29.62 19.02 -1.90
CA HIS A 140 -30.78 19.52 -2.64
C HIS A 140 -30.87 18.78 -3.98
#